data_AF-A0A952WEP3-F1
#
_entry.id   AF-A0A952WEP3-F1
#
_cell.length_a   1.000
_cell.length_b   1.000
_cell.length_c   1.000
_cell.angle_alpha   90.00
_cell.angle_beta   90.00
_cell.angle_gamma   90.00
#
_symmetry.space_group_name_H-M   'P 1'
#
loop_
_entity.id
_entity.type
_entity.pdbx_description
1 polymer ?
#
loop_
_entity_poly.entity_id
_entity_poly.type
_entity_poly.pdbx_seq_one_letter_code
_entity_poly.pdbx_strand_id
1 'polypeptide(L)'
;MTKDLTRYQRGIVNRYYEHKGTIHATRLGEIVSDLSVESDAKKLDRLWKSAGEYLAKCGVDAATIEATVPPRNIKLLGEIAGAVMTGGPIPRARPKA
;
A
#
# COMPACT_ATOMS: atom_id res chain seq x y z
N MET A 1 -7.74 -33.92 12.39
CA MET A 1 -8.78 -32.89 12.64
C MET A 1 -8.35 -31.61 11.93
N THR A 2 -8.51 -31.57 10.61
CA THR A 2 -8.12 -30.46 9.73
C THR A 2 -9.32 -29.52 9.60
N LYS A 3 -9.20 -28.29 10.11
CA LYS A 3 -10.24 -27.27 10.00
C LYS A 3 -10.28 -26.72 8.57
N ASP A 4 -11.22 -27.21 7.79
CA ASP A 4 -11.56 -26.65 6.48
C ASP A 4 -12.12 -25.23 6.62
N LEU A 5 -11.33 -24.23 6.20
CA LEU A 5 -11.81 -22.86 6.03
C LEU A 5 -12.66 -22.80 4.75
N THR A 6 -13.99 -22.82 4.96
CA THR A 6 -15.02 -22.89 3.93
C THR A 6 -14.99 -21.69 2.98
N ARG A 7 -15.29 -21.95 1.69
CA ARG A 7 -15.31 -20.96 0.59
C ARG A 7 -16.17 -19.73 0.87
N TYR A 8 -17.14 -19.84 1.78
CA TYR A 8 -18.06 -18.77 2.16
C TYR A 8 -17.36 -17.64 2.96
N GLN A 9 -16.34 -17.97 3.77
CA GLN A 9 -15.55 -16.97 4.51
C GLN A 9 -14.61 -16.17 3.61
N ARG A 10 -14.20 -16.71 2.46
CA ARG A 10 -13.38 -15.99 1.46
C ARG A 10 -14.17 -14.89 0.75
N GLY A 11 -15.49 -15.04 0.58
CA GLY A 11 -16.33 -14.08 -0.14
C GLY A 11 -16.60 -12.77 0.60
N ILE A 12 -16.60 -12.80 1.95
CA ILE A 12 -16.80 -11.60 2.79
C ILE A 12 -15.51 -10.78 2.88
N VAL A 13 -14.34 -11.46 2.91
CA VAL A 13 -13.03 -10.78 2.83
C VAL A 13 -12.89 -10.08 1.47
N ASN A 14 -13.25 -10.74 0.37
CA ASN A 14 -13.10 -10.17 -0.97
C ASN A 14 -13.98 -8.93 -1.24
N ARG A 15 -15.18 -8.82 -0.63
CA ARG A 15 -16.06 -7.64 -0.79
C ARG A 15 -15.78 -6.50 0.20
N TYR A 16 -15.17 -6.77 1.34
CA TYR A 16 -14.75 -5.72 2.28
C TYR A 16 -13.61 -4.84 1.71
N TYR A 17 -12.82 -5.36 0.76
CA TYR A 17 -11.81 -4.61 0.02
C TYR A 17 -12.33 -3.79 -1.18
N GLU A 18 -13.55 -4.06 -1.64
CA GLU A 18 -14.08 -3.48 -2.89
C GLU A 18 -14.46 -1.98 -2.75
N HIS A 19 -14.66 -1.49 -1.52
CA HIS A 19 -15.04 -0.09 -1.26
C HIS A 19 -14.18 0.64 -0.21
N LYS A 20 -13.59 -0.05 0.79
CA LYS A 20 -12.67 0.58 1.75
C LYS A 20 -11.25 0.74 1.21
N GLY A 21 -10.81 -0.20 0.37
CA GLY A 21 -9.52 -0.10 -0.32
C GLY A 21 -9.46 1.12 -1.23
N THR A 22 -10.56 1.43 -1.90
CA THR A 22 -10.65 2.47 -2.94
C THR A 22 -10.28 3.86 -2.42
N ILE A 23 -10.78 4.27 -1.25
CA ILE A 23 -10.47 5.60 -0.69
C ILE A 23 -8.99 5.73 -0.33
N HIS A 24 -8.43 4.71 0.31
CA HIS A 24 -7.01 4.71 0.69
C HIS A 24 -6.09 4.54 -0.53
N ALA A 25 -6.52 3.78 -1.54
CA ALA A 25 -5.83 3.63 -2.81
C ALA A 25 -5.77 4.95 -3.59
N THR A 26 -6.90 5.66 -3.71
CA THR A 26 -6.95 7.00 -4.30
C THR A 26 -6.02 7.95 -3.57
N ARG A 27 -6.04 7.93 -2.23
CA ARG A 27 -5.16 8.77 -1.41
C ARG A 27 -3.67 8.45 -1.61
N LEU A 28 -3.32 7.18 -1.81
CA LEU A 28 -1.94 6.80 -2.15
C LEU A 28 -1.53 7.36 -3.52
N GLY A 29 -2.42 7.35 -4.52
CA GLY A 29 -2.18 7.97 -5.82
C GLY A 29 -1.96 9.49 -5.73
N GLU A 30 -2.75 10.18 -4.91
CA GLU A 30 -2.55 11.60 -4.61
C GLU A 30 -1.18 11.86 -3.96
N ILE A 31 -0.82 11.09 -2.93
CA ILE A 31 0.47 11.23 -2.24
C ILE A 31 1.64 11.00 -3.20
N VAL A 32 1.57 10.01 -4.09
CA VAL A 32 2.61 9.77 -5.12
C VAL A 32 2.74 10.97 -6.06
N SER A 33 1.62 11.57 -6.45
CA SER A 33 1.61 12.76 -7.31
C SER A 33 2.22 13.96 -6.59
N ASP A 34 1.82 14.22 -5.34
CA ASP A 34 2.36 15.28 -4.49
C ASP A 34 3.88 15.11 -4.27
N LEU A 35 4.33 13.88 -3.96
CA LEU A 35 5.75 13.56 -3.78
C LEU A 35 6.59 13.79 -5.04
N SER A 36 5.98 13.72 -6.23
CA SER A 36 6.68 13.89 -7.51
C SER A 36 6.96 15.35 -7.85
N VAL A 37 6.23 16.28 -7.22
CA VAL A 37 6.32 17.73 -7.52
C VAL A 37 6.74 18.58 -6.32
N GLU A 38 6.60 18.06 -5.10
CA GLU A 38 6.95 18.78 -3.87
C GLU A 38 8.47 18.94 -3.71
N SER A 39 8.88 20.13 -3.26
CA SER A 39 10.29 20.49 -3.08
C SER A 39 10.62 20.91 -1.65
N ASP A 40 9.62 21.21 -0.83
CA ASP A 40 9.81 21.50 0.59
C ASP A 40 10.09 20.21 1.38
N ALA A 41 11.27 20.16 2.02
CA ALA A 41 11.71 18.98 2.77
C ALA A 41 10.76 18.57 3.90
N LYS A 42 10.17 19.55 4.61
CA LYS A 42 9.25 19.29 5.73
C LYS A 42 7.93 18.71 5.25
N LYS A 43 7.45 19.15 4.09
CA LYS A 43 6.26 18.59 3.45
C LYS A 43 6.53 17.19 2.88
N LEU A 44 7.68 16.98 2.24
CA LEU A 44 8.11 15.64 1.80
C LEU A 44 8.11 14.64 2.95
N ASP A 45 8.66 15.00 4.11
CA ASP A 45 8.66 14.13 5.30
C ASP A 45 7.25 13.74 5.75
N ARG A 46 6.33 14.71 5.73
CA ARG A 46 4.91 14.48 6.07
C ARG A 46 4.21 13.59 5.06
N LEU A 47 4.50 13.78 3.77
CA LEU A 47 3.97 12.95 2.69
C LEU A 47 4.47 11.50 2.81
N TRP A 48 5.76 11.29 3.07
CA TRP A 48 6.33 9.95 3.29
C TRP A 48 5.76 9.27 4.53
N LYS A 49 5.59 10.00 5.63
CA LYS A 49 4.91 9.46 6.82
C LYS A 49 3.48 9.04 6.50
N SER A 50 2.73 9.90 5.80
CA SER A 50 1.36 9.62 5.38
C SER A 50 1.29 8.40 4.46
N ALA A 51 2.23 8.27 3.52
CA ALA A 51 2.33 7.11 2.62
C ALA A 51 2.40 5.81 3.43
N GLY A 52 3.29 5.73 4.42
CA GLY A 52 3.40 4.57 5.30
C GLY A 52 2.11 4.21 6.04
N GLU A 53 1.41 5.22 6.58
CA GLU A 53 0.13 5.03 7.27
C GLU A 53 -0.97 4.49 6.33
N TYR A 54 -1.06 5.00 5.10
CA TYR A 54 -2.04 4.55 4.12
C TYR A 54 -1.70 3.18 3.54
N LEU A 55 -0.42 2.86 3.30
CA LEU A 55 0.02 1.51 2.92
C LEU A 55 -0.40 0.48 3.98
N ALA A 56 -0.21 0.78 5.28
CA ALA A 56 -0.65 -0.08 6.36
C ALA A 56 -2.18 -0.25 6.40
N LYS A 57 -2.94 0.83 6.18
CA LYS A 57 -4.43 0.78 6.08
C LYS A 57 -4.92 -0.04 4.88
N CYS A 58 -4.13 -0.10 3.81
CA CYS A 58 -4.37 -0.96 2.65
C CYS A 58 -3.95 -2.41 2.86
N GLY A 59 -3.37 -2.76 4.02
CA GLY A 59 -2.93 -4.13 4.32
C GLY A 59 -1.61 -4.52 3.68
N VAL A 60 -0.79 -3.54 3.25
CA VAL A 60 0.58 -3.80 2.79
C VAL A 60 1.40 -4.28 3.98
N ASP A 61 2.21 -5.32 3.77
CA ASP A 61 3.04 -5.89 4.82
C ASP A 61 4.17 -4.93 5.25
N ALA A 62 4.60 -5.06 6.51
CA ALA A 62 5.60 -4.17 7.09
C ALA A 62 6.96 -4.23 6.36
N ALA A 63 7.38 -5.39 5.85
CA ALA A 63 8.65 -5.51 5.14
C ALA A 63 8.64 -4.72 3.83
N THR A 64 7.52 -4.74 3.11
CA THR A 64 7.31 -3.94 1.91
C THR A 64 7.26 -2.44 2.23
N ILE A 65 6.64 -2.04 3.36
CA ILE A 65 6.64 -0.63 3.82
C ILE A 65 8.06 -0.17 4.15
N GLU A 66 8.83 -0.95 4.89
CA GLU A 66 10.24 -0.64 5.25
C GLU A 66 11.17 -0.56 4.03
N ALA A 67 10.93 -1.37 3.01
CA ALA A 67 11.67 -1.31 1.75
C ALA A 67 11.27 -0.12 0.85
N THR A 68 10.18 0.58 1.17
CA THR A 68 9.62 1.64 0.32
C THR A 68 9.74 3.03 0.96
N VAL A 69 9.29 3.19 2.22
CA VAL A 69 9.09 4.49 2.87
C VAL A 69 10.40 5.09 3.41
N PRO A 70 11.17 4.42 4.29
CA PRO A 70 12.48 4.93 4.72
C PRO A 70 13.45 5.27 3.59
N PRO A 71 13.64 4.41 2.56
CA PRO A 71 14.53 4.73 1.44
C PRO A 71 13.92 5.73 0.46
N ARG A 72 12.69 6.20 0.69
CA ARG A 72 11.95 7.13 -0.17
C ARG A 72 11.87 6.65 -1.62
N ASN A 73 11.60 5.36 -1.82
CA ASN A 73 11.54 4.75 -3.13
C ASN A 73 10.21 5.07 -3.83
N ILE A 74 10.14 6.21 -4.50
CA ILE A 74 8.91 6.69 -5.17
C ILE A 74 8.41 5.75 -6.26
N LYS A 75 9.33 5.05 -6.95
CA LYS A 75 8.98 4.07 -7.99
C LYS A 75 8.24 2.88 -7.40
N LEU A 76 8.79 2.29 -6.33
CA LEU A 76 8.15 1.17 -5.64
C LEU A 76 6.83 1.59 -4.98
N LEU A 77 6.76 2.80 -4.43
CA LEU A 77 5.51 3.35 -3.89
C LEU A 77 4.42 3.44 -4.97
N GLY A 78 4.77 3.94 -6.16
CA GLY A 78 3.85 4.03 -7.30
C GLY A 78 3.37 2.66 -7.77
N GLU A 79 4.25 1.67 -7.85
CA GLU A 79 3.90 0.29 -8.21
C GLU A 79 2.92 -0.33 -7.18
N ILE A 80 3.19 -0.14 -5.88
CA ILE A 80 2.29 -0.62 -4.82
C ILE A 80 0.94 0.10 -4.87
N ALA A 81 0.93 1.43 -5.03
CA ALA A 81 -0.30 2.21 -5.14
C ALA A 81 -1.17 1.74 -6.31
N GLY A 82 -0.56 1.50 -7.48
CA GLY A 82 -1.24 0.95 -8.65
C GLY A 82 -1.79 -0.46 -8.43
N ALA A 83 -1.01 -1.34 -7.77
CA ALA A 83 -1.48 -2.68 -7.40
C ALA A 83 -2.67 -2.62 -6.43
N VAL A 84 -2.61 -1.75 -5.42
CA VAL A 84 -3.70 -1.55 -4.45
C VAL A 84 -4.96 -0.99 -5.14
N MET A 85 -4.82 -0.03 -6.06
CA MET A 85 -5.95 0.52 -6.84
C MET A 85 -6.64 -0.53 -7.71
N THR A 86 -5.86 -1.41 -8.32
CA THR A 86 -6.36 -2.42 -9.28
C THR A 86 -6.76 -3.73 -8.60
N GLY A 87 -6.53 -3.87 -7.29
CA GLY A 87 -6.64 -5.14 -6.58
C GLY A 87 -5.62 -6.19 -7.05
N GLY A 88 -4.56 -5.75 -7.73
CA GLY A 88 -3.49 -6.57 -8.27
C GLY A 88 -2.49 -7.04 -7.20
N PRO A 89 -1.55 -7.91 -7.58
CA PRO A 89 -0.53 -8.42 -6.66
C PRO A 89 0.40 -7.29 -6.19
N ILE A 90 0.46 -7.06 -4.88
CA ILE A 90 1.36 -6.08 -4.28
C ILE A 90 2.81 -6.58 -4.41
N PRO A 91 3.73 -5.80 -5.01
CA PRO A 91 5.14 -6.14 -5.07
C PRO A 91 5.71 -6.29 -3.66
N ARG A 92 6.30 -7.45 -3.37
CA ARG A 92 6.93 -7.70 -2.07
C ARG A 92 8.41 -7.39 -2.13
N ALA A 93 8.92 -6.76 -1.09
CA ALA A 93 10.36 -6.68 -0.88
C ALA A 93 10.92 -8.11 -0.76
N ARG A 94 11.82 -8.50 -1.67
CA ARG A 94 12.59 -9.73 -1.48
C ARG A 94 13.53 -9.51 -0.30
N PRO A 95 13.59 -10.41 0.70
CA PRO A 95 14.63 -10.32 1.72
C PRO A 95 15.99 -10.38 1.00
N LYS A 96 16.88 -9.43 1.32
CA LYS A 96 18.28 -9.57 0.95
C LYS A 96 18.78 -10.83 1.67
N ALA A 97 19.17 -11.83 0.89
CA ALA A 97 19.85 -13.03 1.36
C ALA A 97 21.20 -12.69 1.99
#